data_AF-A0A8C2PBG3-F1
#
_entry.id   AF-A0A8C2PBG3-F1
#
_cell.length_a   1.000
_cell.length_b   1.000
_cell.length_c   1.000
_cell.angle_alpha   90.00
_cell.angle_beta   90.00
_cell.angle_gamma   90.00
#
_symmetry.space_group_name_H-M   'P 1'
#
loop_
_entity.id
_entity.type
_entity.pdbx_description
1 polymer ?
#
loop_
_entity_poly.entity_id
_entity_poly.type
_entity_poly.pdbx_seq_one_letter_code
_entity_poly.pdbx_strand_id
1 'polypeptide(L)'
;MRAMAFPPCHLLLILNPSERTATLPSSRDLTITVPWSWQQVSGNKKHKRNKMVSPAIKRAKLQESIEYEDLGKNNSIKTIALNLKKSDRYYHGPTPIQSLQYATSQDIINSFQSIRQEMEAYTPRLTQVLSSSAASSTITALSPGGALMQGGTQQAINQMVPNDIQSELKHLYVAVGELLRHFWSCFPVNTPFLEEKVVKMKSNLERFQVTKLCPFQEKIRRQYLSTNLVSHIEEMLQTAYNKLHTWQSRRLMKKT
;
A
#
# COMPACT_ATOMS: atom_id res chain seq x y z
N MET A 1 34.27 -21.89 -49.13
CA MET A 1 34.66 -20.87 -48.13
C MET A 1 35.55 -19.82 -48.80
N ARG A 2 35.12 -18.55 -48.84
CA ARG A 2 35.97 -17.38 -49.03
C ARG A 2 35.24 -16.20 -48.41
N ALA A 3 35.75 -15.68 -47.29
CA ALA A 3 35.24 -14.46 -46.69
C ALA A 3 35.87 -13.26 -47.40
N MET A 4 35.05 -12.28 -47.80
CA MET A 4 35.51 -10.94 -48.15
C MET A 4 35.03 -9.96 -47.08
N ALA A 5 35.85 -8.98 -46.74
CA ALA A 5 35.64 -8.09 -45.61
C ALA A 5 35.91 -6.63 -45.99
N PHE A 6 35.21 -5.72 -45.29
CA PHE A 6 35.43 -4.25 -45.23
C PHE A 6 35.01 -3.44 -46.48
N PRO A 7 34.59 -2.15 -46.34
CA PRO A 7 35.12 -1.16 -45.39
C PRO A 7 34.12 -0.42 -44.45
N PRO A 8 34.63 0.22 -43.36
CA PRO A 8 33.83 0.75 -42.26
C PRO A 8 33.59 2.28 -42.37
N CYS A 9 33.17 2.78 -43.53
CA CYS A 9 33.06 4.24 -43.77
C CYS A 9 31.70 4.85 -43.36
N HIS A 10 30.71 4.04 -42.97
CA HIS A 10 29.32 4.49 -42.86
C HIS A 10 28.92 5.05 -41.48
N LEU A 11 29.74 4.88 -40.44
CA LEU A 11 29.35 5.21 -39.05
C LEU A 11 29.81 6.61 -38.58
N LEU A 12 30.75 7.25 -39.27
CA LEU A 12 31.25 8.58 -38.86
C LEU A 12 30.31 9.74 -39.21
N LEU A 13 29.33 9.52 -40.10
CA LEU A 13 28.42 10.56 -40.60
C LEU A 13 27.14 10.73 -39.76
N ILE A 14 26.87 9.83 -38.81
CA ILE A 14 25.62 9.84 -38.03
C ILE A 14 25.74 10.70 -36.75
N LEU A 15 26.95 10.98 -36.27
CA LEU A 15 27.18 11.59 -34.95
C LEU A 15 27.54 13.08 -34.95
N ASN A 16 27.48 13.80 -36.08
CA ASN A 16 27.76 15.24 -36.06
C ASN A 16 27.01 16.08 -37.12
N PRO A 17 25.82 16.61 -36.77
CA PRO A 17 25.19 17.68 -37.53
C PRO A 17 24.77 18.89 -36.66
N SER A 18 25.65 19.47 -35.81
CA SER A 18 25.52 20.88 -35.38
C SER A 18 26.72 21.46 -34.57
N GLU A 19 27.97 21.34 -35.05
CA GLU A 19 29.03 22.28 -34.63
C GLU A 19 29.06 23.51 -35.56
N ARG A 20 28.26 24.54 -35.25
CA ARG A 20 28.33 25.85 -35.90
C ARG A 20 29.24 26.78 -35.10
N THR A 21 30.41 27.09 -35.64
CA THR A 21 31.36 28.05 -35.07
C THR A 21 30.95 29.51 -35.36
N ALA A 22 30.86 30.35 -34.33
CA ALA A 22 30.79 31.81 -34.46
C ALA A 22 31.59 32.52 -33.35
N THR A 23 32.78 32.99 -33.74
CA THR A 23 33.60 34.11 -33.20
C THR A 23 33.16 34.91 -31.95
N LEU A 24 34.05 34.89 -30.92
CA LEU A 24 34.73 36.03 -30.21
C LEU A 24 34.01 37.40 -30.03
N PRO A 25 34.23 38.16 -28.92
CA PRO A 25 35.59 38.50 -28.44
C PRO A 25 35.87 38.76 -26.93
N SER A 26 37.17 38.76 -26.61
CA SER A 26 37.94 39.67 -25.72
C SER A 26 37.47 40.00 -24.28
N SER A 27 38.38 39.81 -23.29
CA SER A 27 39.08 40.95 -22.63
C SER A 27 40.15 40.49 -21.62
N ARG A 28 41.10 41.38 -21.30
CA ARG A 28 42.07 41.38 -20.17
C ARG A 28 43.39 40.62 -20.34
N ASP A 29 44.24 41.19 -21.20
CA ASP A 29 45.49 41.89 -20.82
C ASP A 29 46.39 41.38 -19.69
N LEU A 30 47.68 41.24 -20.05
CA LEU A 30 48.91 41.69 -19.35
C LEU A 30 49.16 41.31 -17.86
N THR A 31 50.36 40.88 -17.42
CA THR A 31 51.66 40.55 -18.07
C THR A 31 52.64 39.95 -17.02
N ILE A 32 53.64 39.15 -17.48
CA ILE A 32 55.07 39.08 -16.99
C ILE A 32 55.26 38.62 -15.50
N THR A 33 56.16 37.72 -15.08
CA THR A 33 57.65 37.58 -15.22
C THR A 33 58.05 36.08 -14.91
N VAL A 34 59.31 35.59 -14.74
CA VAL A 34 60.67 36.15 -14.85
C VAL A 34 61.53 35.49 -15.99
N PRO A 35 62.48 34.52 -15.86
CA PRO A 35 63.73 34.64 -16.65
C PRO A 35 64.32 33.42 -17.41
N TRP A 36 65.07 33.73 -18.48
CA TRP A 36 66.39 33.18 -18.87
C TRP A 36 66.51 31.65 -19.11
N SER A 37 66.58 31.15 -20.35
CA SER A 37 67.66 31.25 -21.37
C SER A 37 68.81 30.24 -21.22
N TRP A 38 68.94 29.33 -22.19
CA TRP A 38 70.21 29.03 -22.88
C TRP A 38 69.90 28.60 -24.33
N GLN A 39 70.69 29.08 -25.28
CA GLN A 39 70.54 28.78 -26.71
C GLN A 39 71.34 27.54 -27.11
N GLN A 40 70.86 26.82 -28.13
CA GLN A 40 71.75 26.35 -29.19
C GLN A 40 71.04 26.26 -30.55
N VAL A 41 71.83 26.17 -31.62
CA VAL A 41 71.51 26.62 -32.98
C VAL A 41 71.45 25.46 -33.99
N SER A 42 70.74 25.69 -35.11
CA SER A 42 70.73 24.95 -36.39
C SER A 42 69.79 23.73 -36.54
N GLY A 43 69.43 23.45 -37.80
CA GLY A 43 68.84 22.17 -38.22
C GLY A 43 67.33 22.16 -38.49
N ASN A 44 66.88 22.67 -39.65
CA ASN A 44 65.47 22.59 -40.05
C ASN A 44 65.09 21.18 -40.54
N LYS A 45 64.21 20.46 -39.80
CA LYS A 45 63.14 19.59 -40.36
C LYS A 45 62.10 19.23 -39.29
N LYS A 46 60.83 19.19 -39.70
CA LYS A 46 59.64 19.24 -38.84
C LYS A 46 59.46 18.00 -37.95
N HIS A 47 59.67 18.13 -36.63
CA HIS A 47 59.21 17.14 -35.65
C HIS A 47 57.77 17.44 -35.20
N LYS A 48 56.91 16.42 -35.25
CA LYS A 48 55.48 16.49 -34.86
C LYS A 48 55.35 16.69 -33.34
N ARG A 49 55.18 17.94 -32.87
CA ARG A 49 54.94 18.25 -31.44
C ARG A 49 53.59 17.66 -30.99
N ASN A 50 53.61 16.62 -30.17
CA ASN A 50 52.45 16.25 -29.36
C ASN A 50 52.15 17.41 -28.38
N LYS A 51 50.92 17.95 -28.42
CA LYS A 51 50.47 18.92 -27.42
C LYS A 51 50.32 18.19 -26.07
N MET A 52 51.12 18.62 -25.09
CA MET A 52 51.09 18.09 -23.73
C MET A 52 49.75 18.44 -23.07
N VAL A 53 48.91 17.43 -22.85
CA VAL A 53 47.61 17.60 -22.17
C VAL A 53 47.85 18.09 -20.74
N SER A 54 47.22 19.19 -20.34
CA SER A 54 47.48 19.82 -19.04
C SER A 54 47.09 18.88 -17.88
N PRO A 55 47.84 18.89 -16.75
CA PRO A 55 47.53 18.06 -15.60
C PRO A 55 46.14 18.34 -15.02
N ALA A 56 45.64 19.58 -15.10
CA ALA A 56 44.32 19.97 -14.63
C ALA A 56 43.18 19.24 -15.39
N ILE A 57 43.25 19.20 -16.73
CA ILE A 57 42.22 18.51 -17.54
C ILE A 57 42.23 17.01 -17.27
N LYS A 58 43.42 16.41 -17.11
CA LYS A 58 43.54 14.98 -16.74
C LYS A 58 43.02 14.70 -15.33
N ARG A 59 43.32 15.56 -14.35
CA ARG A 59 42.82 15.42 -12.97
C ARG A 59 41.30 15.60 -12.90
N ALA A 60 40.73 16.55 -13.63
CA ALA A 60 39.29 16.75 -13.70
C ALA A 60 38.56 15.53 -14.27
N LYS A 61 39.02 15.00 -15.42
CA LYS A 61 38.45 13.77 -16.01
C LYS A 61 38.65 12.53 -15.16
N LEU A 62 39.76 12.43 -14.43
CA LEU A 62 39.98 11.33 -13.50
C LEU A 62 39.04 11.45 -12.29
N GLN A 63 38.88 12.64 -11.72
CA GLN A 63 37.93 12.91 -10.63
C GLN A 63 36.50 12.54 -11.05
N GLU A 64 36.05 13.02 -12.21
CA GLU A 64 34.76 12.69 -12.84
C GLU A 64 34.57 11.17 -13.03
N SER A 65 35.63 10.42 -13.36
CA SER A 65 35.58 8.95 -13.52
C SER A 65 35.70 8.14 -12.21
N ILE A 66 36.08 8.78 -11.11
CA ILE A 66 36.26 8.16 -9.79
C ILE A 66 35.06 8.48 -8.86
N GLU A 67 34.41 9.62 -9.08
CA GLU A 67 33.26 10.11 -8.32
C GLU A 67 31.96 9.42 -8.79
N TYR A 68 31.71 8.23 -8.23
CA TYR A 68 30.41 7.58 -8.35
C TYR A 68 29.36 8.34 -7.54
N GLU A 69 28.25 8.71 -8.20
CA GLU A 69 27.14 9.47 -7.62
C GLU A 69 26.54 8.79 -6.36
N ASP A 70 26.52 7.45 -6.35
CA ASP A 70 26.06 6.61 -5.23
C ASP A 70 27.01 6.56 -4.02
N LEU A 71 28.29 6.96 -4.19
CA LEU A 71 29.33 6.91 -3.14
C LEU A 71 29.70 8.30 -2.58
N GLY A 72 29.00 9.36 -3.01
CA GLY A 72 29.15 10.71 -2.47
C GLY A 72 28.83 10.78 -0.97
N LYS A 73 29.57 11.62 -0.23
CA LYS A 73 29.37 11.81 1.21
C LYS A 73 28.01 12.44 1.50
N ASN A 74 27.03 11.61 1.84
CA ASN A 74 25.68 11.97 2.28
C ASN A 74 25.04 13.08 1.43
N ASN A 75 24.37 12.68 0.35
CA ASN A 75 23.21 13.43 -0.10
C ASN A 75 22.14 13.32 1.00
N SER A 76 22.25 14.16 2.04
CA SER A 76 21.42 14.09 3.23
C SER A 76 20.00 14.41 2.82
N ILE A 77 19.19 13.37 2.65
CA ILE A 77 17.76 13.47 2.30
C ILE A 77 17.15 14.44 3.31
N LYS A 78 16.81 15.64 2.85
CA LYS A 78 16.35 16.73 3.72
C LYS A 78 15.07 16.26 4.40
N THR A 79 15.18 15.86 5.66
CA THR A 79 14.05 15.35 6.43
C THR A 79 13.02 16.45 6.54
N ILE A 80 11.86 16.25 5.91
CA ILE A 80 10.77 17.23 5.90
C ILE A 80 10.28 17.36 7.35
N ALA A 81 10.47 18.55 7.94
CA ALA A 81 10.07 18.82 9.32
C ALA A 81 8.53 18.81 9.46
N LEU A 82 7.97 17.69 9.91
CA LEU A 82 6.54 17.49 10.05
C LEU A 82 6.01 18.12 11.35
N ASN A 83 5.64 19.40 11.29
CA ASN A 83 4.97 20.07 12.40
C ASN A 83 3.45 19.79 12.37
N LEU A 84 2.98 18.96 13.30
CA LEU A 84 1.57 18.59 13.43
C LEU A 84 0.74 19.74 14.02
N LYS A 85 -0.03 20.44 13.17
CA LYS A 85 -0.87 21.59 13.58
C LYS A 85 -2.05 21.26 14.52
N LYS A 86 -2.50 20.00 14.53
CA LYS A 86 -3.69 19.53 15.27
C LYS A 86 -3.41 18.16 15.89
N SER A 87 -2.52 18.13 16.89
CA SER A 87 -2.17 16.94 17.65
C SER A 87 -3.34 16.40 18.47
N ASP A 88 -4.25 17.28 18.89
CA ASP A 88 -5.51 16.99 19.60
C ASP A 88 -6.31 15.83 18.98
N ARG A 89 -6.45 15.83 17.64
CA ARG A 89 -7.21 14.81 16.90
C ARG A 89 -6.60 13.41 16.96
N TYR A 90 -5.32 13.31 17.31
CA TYR A 90 -4.62 12.03 17.41
C TYR A 90 -4.69 11.42 18.82
N TYR A 91 -5.11 12.19 19.85
CA TYR A 91 -5.30 11.63 21.20
C TYR A 91 -6.53 10.72 21.30
N HIS A 92 -7.59 11.02 20.57
CA HIS A 92 -8.81 10.19 20.52
C HIS A 92 -8.80 9.19 19.36
N GLY A 93 -8.11 9.52 18.26
CA GLY A 93 -8.03 8.66 17.08
C GLY A 93 -9.37 8.52 16.35
N PRO A 94 -9.54 7.47 15.52
CA PRO A 94 -10.75 7.25 14.72
C PRO A 94 -11.90 6.61 15.52
N THR A 95 -12.07 6.96 16.80
CA THR A 95 -13.26 6.58 17.56
C THR A 95 -14.48 7.34 17.02
N PRO A 96 -15.62 6.68 16.73
CA PRO A 96 -16.88 7.38 16.50
C PRO A 96 -17.16 8.35 17.64
N ILE A 97 -17.71 9.53 17.32
CA ILE A 97 -18.08 10.51 18.34
C ILE A 97 -19.19 9.90 19.18
N GLN A 98 -18.83 9.42 20.36
CA GLN A 98 -19.79 9.03 21.38
C GLN A 98 -20.50 10.29 21.87
N SER A 99 -21.77 10.18 22.22
CA SER A 99 -22.48 11.27 22.89
C SER A 99 -21.92 11.45 24.30
N LEU A 100 -20.86 12.27 24.44
CA LEU A 100 -20.52 12.85 25.72
C LEU A 100 -21.68 13.74 26.14
N GLN A 101 -22.56 13.20 26.98
CA GLN A 101 -23.39 14.05 27.81
C GLN A 101 -22.45 14.73 28.80
N TYR A 102 -22.24 16.03 28.58
CA TYR A 102 -21.54 16.86 29.54
C TYR A 102 -22.38 16.93 30.80
N ALA A 103 -21.92 16.30 31.88
CA ALA A 103 -22.49 16.50 33.20
C ALA A 103 -22.46 18.00 33.52
N THR A 104 -23.56 18.53 34.04
CA THR A 104 -23.62 19.94 34.44
C THR A 104 -22.60 20.17 35.56
N SER A 105 -22.04 21.37 35.67
CA SER A 105 -21.14 21.70 36.79
C SER A 105 -21.75 21.38 38.16
N GLN A 106 -23.08 21.53 38.29
CA GLN A 106 -23.81 21.14 39.49
C GLN A 106 -23.84 19.63 39.73
N ASP A 107 -23.99 18.81 38.68
CA ASP A 107 -24.00 17.34 38.80
C ASP A 107 -22.63 16.83 39.27
N ILE A 108 -21.55 17.46 38.81
CA ILE A 108 -20.17 17.17 39.24
C ILE A 108 -19.99 17.52 40.73
N ILE A 109 -20.44 18.70 41.16
CA ILE A 109 -20.36 19.14 42.56
C ILE A 109 -21.19 18.24 43.47
N ASN A 110 -22.43 17.93 43.07
CA ASN A 110 -23.33 17.04 43.81
C ASN A 110 -22.71 15.64 43.93
N SER A 111 -22.21 15.06 42.84
CA SER A 111 -21.56 13.74 42.83
C SER A 111 -20.34 13.71 43.75
N PHE A 112 -19.51 14.75 43.73
CA PHE A 112 -18.35 14.85 44.62
C PHE A 112 -18.75 14.91 46.10
N GLN A 113 -19.80 15.67 46.43
CA GLN A 113 -20.33 15.74 47.80
C GLN A 113 -20.92 14.40 48.24
N SER A 114 -21.71 13.74 47.39
CA SER A 114 -22.28 12.42 47.67
C SER A 114 -21.20 11.36 47.88
N ILE A 115 -20.21 11.25 47.00
CA ILE A 115 -19.09 10.30 47.15
C ILE A 115 -18.35 10.55 48.45
N ARG A 116 -18.04 11.83 48.76
CA ARG A 116 -17.33 12.18 50.00
C ARG A 116 -18.12 11.77 51.24
N GLN A 117 -19.41 12.08 51.29
CA GLN A 117 -20.28 11.72 52.42
C GLN A 117 -20.47 10.21 52.54
N GLU A 118 -20.63 9.49 51.42
CA GLU A 118 -20.77 8.04 51.39
C GLU A 118 -19.49 7.33 51.84
N MET A 119 -18.31 7.84 51.49
CA MET A 119 -17.03 7.32 51.97
C MET A 119 -16.76 7.67 53.44
N GLU A 120 -17.07 8.89 53.90
CA GLU A 120 -16.91 9.30 55.30
C GLU A 120 -17.90 8.55 56.24
N ALA A 121 -19.10 8.21 55.75
CA ALA A 121 -20.11 7.45 56.49
C ALA A 121 -20.06 5.92 56.27
N TYR A 122 -19.09 5.41 55.49
CA TYR A 122 -19.05 4.01 55.09
C TYR A 122 -18.88 3.07 56.30
N THR A 123 -19.89 2.24 56.54
CA THR A 123 -19.84 1.15 57.52
C THR A 123 -20.03 -0.19 56.79
N PRO A 124 -19.04 -1.10 56.80
CA PRO A 124 -19.12 -2.34 56.02
C PRO A 124 -20.20 -3.28 56.56
N ARG A 125 -21.20 -3.59 55.72
CA ARG A 125 -22.29 -4.53 56.03
C ARG A 125 -22.16 -5.79 55.20
N LEU A 126 -21.45 -6.79 55.74
CA LEU A 126 -21.18 -8.07 55.07
C LEU A 126 -22.45 -8.78 54.58
N THR A 127 -23.58 -8.59 55.26
CA THR A 127 -24.89 -9.15 54.90
C THR A 127 -25.58 -8.49 53.69
N GLN A 128 -25.09 -7.34 53.21
CA GLN A 128 -25.65 -6.62 52.06
C GLN A 128 -24.78 -6.70 50.80
N VAL A 129 -23.60 -7.35 50.86
CA VAL A 129 -22.65 -7.42 49.74
C VAL A 129 -23.18 -8.24 48.56
N LEU A 130 -23.89 -9.34 48.84
CA LEU A 130 -24.49 -10.22 47.84
C LEU A 130 -25.86 -10.70 48.33
N SER A 131 -26.92 -10.43 47.58
CA SER A 131 -28.22 -11.07 47.81
C SER A 131 -28.29 -12.42 47.11
N SER A 132 -28.93 -13.41 47.74
CA SER A 132 -29.09 -14.76 47.17
C SER A 132 -29.82 -14.74 45.82
N SER A 133 -30.74 -13.79 45.61
CA SER A 133 -31.44 -13.59 44.34
C SER A 133 -30.53 -13.03 43.24
N ALA A 134 -29.66 -12.07 43.55
CA ALA A 134 -28.67 -11.57 42.59
C ALA A 134 -27.67 -12.67 42.21
N ALA A 135 -27.15 -13.41 43.20
CA ALA A 135 -26.24 -14.53 42.97
C ALA A 135 -26.88 -15.62 42.09
N SER A 136 -28.12 -16.03 42.39
CA SER A 136 -28.85 -17.01 41.56
C SER A 136 -29.12 -16.48 40.15
N SER A 137 -29.48 -15.21 39.99
CA SER A 137 -29.70 -14.59 38.67
C SER A 137 -28.42 -14.56 37.84
N THR A 138 -27.28 -14.21 38.45
CA THR A 138 -25.97 -14.24 37.80
C THR A 138 -25.56 -15.66 37.40
N ILE A 139 -25.81 -16.67 38.23
CA ILE A 139 -25.58 -18.08 37.88
C ILE A 139 -26.43 -18.48 36.67
N THR A 140 -27.72 -18.09 36.61
CA THR A 140 -28.57 -18.33 35.44
C THR A 140 -28.05 -17.62 34.19
N ALA A 141 -27.58 -16.38 34.30
CA ALA A 141 -27.02 -15.61 33.18
C ALA A 141 -25.69 -16.17 32.65
N LEU A 142 -24.90 -16.84 33.50
CA LEU A 142 -23.64 -17.51 33.19
C LEU A 142 -23.78 -19.02 32.91
N SER A 143 -24.97 -19.59 33.06
CA SER A 143 -25.24 -20.98 32.70
C SER A 143 -25.34 -21.14 31.17
N PRO A 144 -25.16 -22.34 30.61
CA PRO A 144 -25.35 -22.58 29.18
C PRO A 144 -26.74 -22.14 28.71
N GLY A 145 -26.80 -21.22 27.74
CA GLY A 145 -28.05 -20.58 27.27
C GLY A 145 -28.48 -19.33 28.05
N GLY A 146 -27.74 -18.94 29.09
CA GLY A 146 -27.92 -17.68 29.81
C GLY A 146 -27.47 -16.45 29.02
N ALA A 147 -27.96 -15.28 29.41
CA ALA A 147 -27.80 -14.02 28.65
C ALA A 147 -26.34 -13.59 28.38
N LEU A 148 -25.39 -14.00 29.22
CA LEU A 148 -23.95 -13.69 29.05
C LEU A 148 -23.18 -14.85 28.40
N MET A 149 -23.70 -16.07 28.47
CA MET A 149 -23.23 -17.22 27.70
C MET A 149 -23.76 -17.15 26.25
N GLN A 150 -23.37 -16.09 25.53
CA GLN A 150 -23.39 -16.10 24.07
C GLN A 150 -22.46 -17.23 23.61
N GLY A 151 -23.07 -18.37 23.27
CA GLY A 151 -22.33 -19.60 22.98
C GLY A 151 -21.28 -19.38 21.90
N GLY A 152 -20.08 -19.91 22.13
CA GLY A 152 -19.00 -19.98 21.13
C GLY A 152 -19.34 -20.95 20.00
N THR A 153 -20.39 -20.64 19.23
CA THR A 153 -21.02 -21.49 18.21
C THR A 153 -20.09 -21.93 17.08
N GLN A 154 -18.90 -21.35 16.96
CA GLN A 154 -17.92 -21.71 15.94
C GLN A 154 -17.05 -22.92 16.31
N GLN A 155 -16.89 -23.27 17.60
CA GLN A 155 -15.99 -24.35 18.03
C GLN A 155 -16.45 -25.75 17.56
N ALA A 156 -17.77 -25.97 17.42
CA ALA A 156 -18.34 -27.27 17.02
C ALA A 156 -18.31 -27.53 15.50
N ILE A 157 -18.18 -26.51 14.66
CA ILE A 157 -18.30 -26.64 13.19
C ILE A 157 -17.22 -27.58 12.63
N ASN A 158 -15.99 -27.49 13.15
CA ASN A 158 -14.87 -28.35 12.75
C ASN A 158 -15.07 -29.84 13.06
N GLN A 159 -15.98 -30.18 13.98
CA GLN A 159 -16.32 -31.57 14.33
C GLN A 159 -17.60 -32.06 13.62
N MET A 160 -18.41 -31.16 13.07
CA MET A 160 -19.66 -31.48 12.38
C MET A 160 -19.52 -31.63 10.85
N VAL A 161 -18.48 -31.07 10.24
CA VAL A 161 -18.28 -31.09 8.78
C VAL A 161 -17.15 -32.05 8.40
N PRO A 162 -17.40 -33.14 7.64
CA PRO A 162 -16.35 -34.07 7.22
C PRO A 162 -15.23 -33.42 6.40
N ASN A 163 -14.02 -33.97 6.54
CA ASN A 163 -12.80 -33.44 5.92
C ASN A 163 -12.91 -33.25 4.41
N ASP A 164 -13.64 -34.13 3.72
CA ASP A 164 -13.87 -34.04 2.27
C ASP A 164 -14.60 -32.74 1.89
N ILE A 165 -15.68 -32.42 2.61
CA ILE A 165 -16.47 -31.19 2.42
C ILE A 165 -15.63 -29.96 2.77
N GLN A 166 -14.82 -30.03 3.82
CA GLN A 166 -13.87 -28.94 4.14
C GLN A 166 -12.83 -28.74 3.03
N SER A 167 -12.33 -29.81 2.42
CA SER A 167 -11.35 -29.73 1.32
C SER A 167 -11.96 -29.10 0.07
N GLU A 168 -13.18 -29.48 -0.29
CA GLU A 168 -13.91 -28.94 -1.44
C GLU A 168 -14.28 -27.46 -1.22
N LEU A 169 -14.71 -27.09 -0.01
CA LEU A 169 -14.94 -25.71 0.39
C LEU A 169 -13.68 -24.84 0.28
N LYS A 170 -12.51 -25.35 0.73
CA LYS A 170 -11.22 -24.65 0.57
C LYS A 170 -10.89 -24.41 -0.90
N HIS A 171 -11.11 -25.39 -1.78
CA HIS A 171 -10.92 -25.21 -3.22
C HIS A 171 -11.87 -24.16 -3.82
N LEU A 172 -13.13 -24.10 -3.37
CA LEU A 172 -14.08 -23.07 -3.78
C LEU A 172 -13.63 -21.67 -3.32
N TYR A 173 -13.12 -21.53 -2.09
CA TYR A 173 -12.57 -20.26 -1.59
C TYR A 173 -11.35 -19.78 -2.39
N VAL A 174 -10.42 -20.67 -2.75
CA VAL A 174 -9.27 -20.31 -3.59
C VAL A 174 -9.73 -19.89 -5.00
N ALA A 175 -10.66 -20.63 -5.60
CA ALA A 175 -11.19 -20.33 -6.93
C ALA A 175 -11.96 -19.00 -6.98
N VAL A 176 -12.87 -18.76 -6.02
CA VAL A 176 -13.62 -17.49 -5.96
C VAL A 176 -12.72 -16.32 -5.56
N GLY A 177 -11.74 -16.56 -4.67
CA GLY A 177 -10.75 -15.57 -4.27
C GLY A 177 -9.93 -15.06 -5.45
N GLU A 178 -9.49 -15.94 -6.34
CA GLU A 178 -8.72 -15.56 -7.53
C GLU A 178 -9.59 -14.84 -8.59
N LEU A 179 -10.83 -15.29 -8.81
CA LEU A 179 -11.79 -14.58 -9.66
C LEU A 179 -12.08 -13.17 -9.12
N LEU A 180 -12.28 -13.03 -7.82
CA LEU A 180 -12.51 -11.75 -7.16
C LEU A 180 -11.25 -10.89 -7.17
N ARG A 181 -10.05 -11.44 -6.97
CA ARG A 181 -8.78 -10.69 -7.11
C ARG A 181 -8.67 -10.08 -8.49
N HIS A 182 -8.97 -10.85 -9.54
CA HIS A 182 -9.00 -10.34 -10.91
C HIS A 182 -10.13 -9.32 -11.15
N PHE A 183 -11.32 -9.51 -10.58
CA PHE A 183 -12.42 -8.54 -10.63
C PHE A 183 -12.03 -7.19 -9.99
N TRP A 184 -11.54 -7.22 -8.75
CA TRP A 184 -11.13 -6.02 -8.02
C TRP A 184 -9.91 -5.33 -8.65
N SER A 185 -9.00 -6.08 -9.28
CA SER A 185 -7.87 -5.51 -10.05
C SER A 185 -8.29 -4.61 -11.22
N CYS A 186 -9.56 -4.67 -11.65
CA CYS A 186 -10.08 -3.80 -12.69
C CYS A 186 -10.66 -2.48 -12.17
N PHE A 187 -10.77 -2.31 -10.85
CA PHE A 187 -11.22 -1.06 -10.23
C PHE A 187 -10.02 -0.27 -9.69
N PRO A 188 -9.94 1.06 -9.94
CA PRO A 188 -10.91 1.89 -10.66
C PRO A 188 -10.85 1.66 -12.18
N VAL A 189 -12.04 1.63 -12.81
CA VAL A 189 -12.21 1.34 -14.24
C VAL A 189 -11.87 2.58 -15.07
N ASN A 190 -10.57 2.86 -15.21
CA ASN A 190 -10.05 4.08 -15.82
C ASN A 190 -9.75 3.96 -17.33
N THR A 191 -9.84 2.75 -17.91
CA THR A 191 -9.51 2.49 -19.32
C THR A 191 -10.57 1.60 -19.98
N PRO A 192 -10.82 1.73 -21.30
CA PRO A 192 -11.84 0.94 -22.00
C PRO A 192 -11.54 -0.58 -21.95
N PHE A 193 -10.27 -0.97 -21.91
CA PHE A 193 -9.85 -2.36 -21.70
C PHE A 193 -10.35 -2.92 -20.36
N LEU A 194 -10.30 -2.13 -19.29
CA LEU A 194 -10.81 -2.55 -17.99
C LEU A 194 -12.34 -2.63 -17.97
N GLU A 195 -13.05 -1.80 -18.74
CA GLU A 195 -14.52 -1.92 -18.87
C GLU A 195 -14.92 -3.28 -19.47
N GLU A 196 -14.31 -3.65 -20.61
CA GLU A 196 -14.57 -4.92 -21.27
C GLU A 196 -14.17 -6.11 -20.37
N LYS A 197 -13.02 -6.01 -19.69
CA LYS A 197 -12.55 -7.03 -18.74
C LYS A 197 -13.49 -7.19 -17.55
N VAL A 198 -14.08 -6.12 -17.03
CA VAL A 198 -15.08 -6.17 -15.95
C VAL A 198 -16.36 -6.86 -16.39
N VAL A 199 -16.85 -6.57 -17.61
CA VAL A 199 -18.03 -7.24 -18.17
C VAL A 199 -17.76 -8.74 -18.38
N LYS A 200 -16.60 -9.11 -18.94
CA LYS A 200 -16.18 -10.52 -19.05
C LYS A 200 -16.05 -11.20 -17.68
N MET A 201 -15.59 -10.46 -16.66
CA MET A 201 -15.45 -11.00 -15.31
C MET A 201 -16.82 -11.27 -14.65
N LYS A 202 -17.84 -10.43 -14.88
CA LYS A 202 -19.23 -10.72 -14.46
C LYS A 202 -19.66 -12.11 -14.92
N SER A 203 -19.51 -12.39 -16.22
CA SER A 203 -19.89 -13.69 -16.80
C SER A 203 -19.05 -14.86 -16.28
N ASN A 204 -17.78 -14.63 -15.90
CA ASN A 204 -16.97 -15.65 -15.23
C ASN A 204 -17.46 -15.95 -13.80
N LEU A 205 -17.87 -14.94 -13.03
CA LEU A 205 -18.45 -15.11 -11.70
C LEU A 205 -19.80 -15.85 -11.78
N GLU A 206 -20.66 -15.47 -12.73
CA GLU A 206 -21.94 -16.15 -13.00
C GLU A 206 -21.73 -17.62 -13.40
N ARG A 207 -20.75 -17.89 -14.28
CA ARG A 207 -20.40 -19.26 -14.66
C ARG A 207 -19.86 -20.06 -13.47
N PHE A 208 -19.05 -19.45 -12.60
CA PHE A 208 -18.55 -20.10 -11.38
C PHE A 208 -19.70 -20.47 -10.43
N GLN A 209 -20.66 -19.58 -10.21
CA GLN A 209 -21.85 -19.86 -9.39
C GLN A 209 -22.60 -21.10 -9.91
N VAL A 210 -23.03 -21.08 -11.18
CA VAL A 210 -23.81 -22.18 -11.77
C VAL A 210 -23.03 -23.50 -11.85
N THR A 211 -21.72 -23.44 -12.18
CA THR A 211 -20.92 -24.64 -12.47
C THR A 211 -20.28 -25.27 -11.22
N LYS A 212 -20.04 -24.50 -10.16
CA LYS A 212 -19.26 -24.94 -8.99
C LYS A 212 -19.99 -24.69 -7.66
N LEU A 213 -20.60 -23.53 -7.48
CA LEU A 213 -21.22 -23.16 -6.21
C LEU A 213 -22.58 -23.86 -6.01
N CYS A 214 -23.50 -23.77 -6.97
CA CYS A 214 -24.83 -24.37 -6.87
C CYS A 214 -24.78 -25.92 -6.74
N PRO A 215 -23.93 -26.67 -7.49
CA PRO A 215 -23.80 -28.11 -7.29
C PRO A 215 -23.28 -28.49 -5.90
N PHE A 216 -22.35 -27.71 -5.34
CA PHE A 216 -21.83 -27.92 -3.98
C PHE A 216 -22.87 -27.60 -2.90
N GLN A 217 -23.64 -26.53 -3.08
CA GLN A 217 -24.75 -26.16 -2.21
C GLN A 217 -25.85 -27.24 -2.20
N GLU A 218 -26.22 -27.78 -3.35
CA GLU A 218 -27.18 -28.89 -3.45
C GLU A 218 -26.62 -30.19 -2.85
N LYS A 219 -25.32 -30.47 -3.00
CA LYS A 219 -24.62 -31.57 -2.33
C LYS A 219 -24.70 -31.45 -0.81
N ILE A 220 -24.43 -30.26 -0.25
CA ILE A 220 -24.57 -30.00 1.19
C ILE A 220 -26.02 -30.17 1.62
N ARG A 221 -26.98 -29.53 0.94
CA ARG A 221 -28.41 -29.55 1.30
C ARG A 221 -28.99 -30.98 1.37
N ARG A 222 -28.48 -31.92 0.57
CA ARG A 222 -28.87 -33.34 0.59
C ARG A 222 -28.26 -34.15 1.74
N GLN A 223 -27.14 -33.70 2.32
CA GLN A 223 -26.33 -34.49 3.25
C GLN A 223 -26.29 -33.88 4.68
N TYR A 224 -26.44 -32.56 4.82
CA TYR A 224 -26.32 -31.80 6.06
C TYR A 224 -27.42 -30.74 6.13
N LEU A 225 -28.34 -30.87 7.08
CA LEU A 225 -29.64 -30.19 7.03
C LEU A 225 -29.69 -28.78 7.64
N SER A 226 -28.59 -28.24 8.17
CA SER A 226 -28.62 -27.02 9.00
C SER A 226 -27.42 -26.05 8.88
N THR A 227 -26.33 -26.41 8.20
CA THR A 227 -25.14 -25.55 8.12
C THR A 227 -25.07 -24.82 6.77
N ASN A 228 -25.38 -23.52 6.76
CA ASN A 228 -25.10 -22.68 5.59
C ASN A 228 -23.61 -22.33 5.52
N LEU A 229 -22.81 -23.27 5.02
CA LEU A 229 -21.35 -23.15 4.87
C LEU A 229 -20.94 -22.25 3.69
N VAL A 230 -21.89 -21.83 2.85
CA VAL A 230 -21.63 -21.19 1.55
C VAL A 230 -22.02 -19.70 1.57
N SER A 231 -22.83 -19.26 2.54
CA SER A 231 -23.30 -17.87 2.70
C SER A 231 -22.20 -16.83 2.53
N HIS A 232 -21.03 -17.03 3.14
CA HIS A 232 -19.95 -16.06 3.03
C HIS A 232 -19.38 -15.95 1.60
N ILE A 233 -19.35 -17.05 0.83
CA ILE A 233 -18.97 -17.00 -0.60
C ILE A 233 -20.06 -16.26 -1.41
N GLU A 234 -21.34 -16.46 -1.08
CA GLU A 234 -22.46 -15.74 -1.69
C GLU A 234 -22.38 -14.23 -1.39
N GLU A 235 -22.06 -13.83 -0.15
CA GLU A 235 -21.85 -12.43 0.26
C GLU A 235 -20.69 -11.75 -0.50
N MET A 236 -19.56 -12.45 -0.63
CA MET A 236 -18.39 -11.96 -1.38
C MET A 236 -18.75 -11.71 -2.86
N LEU A 237 -19.51 -12.62 -3.47
CA LEU A 237 -20.00 -12.50 -4.85
C LEU A 237 -21.04 -11.39 -4.98
N GLN A 238 -21.99 -11.29 -4.05
CA GLN A 238 -23.00 -10.24 -4.05
C GLN A 238 -22.39 -8.85 -3.89
N THR A 239 -21.33 -8.71 -3.10
CA THR A 239 -20.58 -7.45 -2.95
C THR A 239 -19.90 -7.04 -4.27
N ALA A 240 -19.37 -7.99 -5.03
CA ALA A 240 -18.84 -7.74 -6.36
C ALA A 240 -19.94 -7.31 -7.35
N TYR A 241 -21.09 -7.99 -7.37
CA TYR A 241 -22.23 -7.59 -8.21
C TYR A 241 -22.80 -6.21 -7.83
N ASN A 242 -22.91 -5.91 -6.54
CA ASN A 242 -23.36 -4.61 -6.04
C ASN A 242 -22.40 -3.49 -6.48
N LYS A 243 -21.08 -3.72 -6.42
CA LYS A 243 -20.07 -2.79 -6.94
C LYS A 243 -20.23 -2.56 -8.44
N LEU A 244 -20.40 -3.64 -9.21
CA LEU A 244 -20.56 -3.60 -10.65
C LEU A 244 -21.80 -2.80 -11.04
N HIS A 245 -22.94 -3.12 -10.45
CA HIS A 245 -24.20 -2.43 -10.67
C HIS A 245 -24.09 -0.94 -10.33
N THR A 246 -23.51 -0.60 -9.17
CA THR A 246 -23.25 0.79 -8.77
C THR A 246 -22.40 1.55 -9.80
N TRP A 247 -21.38 0.91 -10.37
CA TRP A 247 -20.55 1.51 -11.43
C TRP A 247 -21.33 1.66 -12.75
N GLN A 248 -22.11 0.65 -13.16
CA GLN A 248 -22.95 0.72 -14.37
C GLN A 248 -23.99 1.84 -14.28
N SER A 249 -24.71 1.95 -13.17
CA SER A 249 -25.72 3.00 -12.96
C SER A 249 -25.10 4.40 -12.96
N ARG A 250 -23.96 4.59 -12.27
CA ARG A 250 -23.21 5.87 -12.31
C ARG A 250 -22.66 6.21 -13.69
N ARG A 251 -22.35 5.21 -14.53
CA ARG A 251 -21.94 5.43 -15.92
C ARG A 251 -23.10 5.87 -16.79
N LEU A 252 -24.29 5.27 -16.59
CA LEU A 252 -25.50 5.63 -17.34
C LEU A 252 -25.88 7.09 -17.08
N MET A 253 -25.85 7.52 -15.81
CA MET A 253 -26.12 8.91 -15.40
C MET A 253 -25.10 9.94 -15.91
N LYS A 254 -23.92 9.53 -16.38
CA LYS A 254 -22.90 10.43 -16.98
C LYS A 254 -23.04 10.57 -18.50
N LYS A 255 -23.99 9.86 -19.12
CA LYS A 255 -24.21 9.82 -20.56
C LYS A 255 -25.53 10.50 -20.98
N THR A 256 -26.23 11.05 -19.99
CA THR A 256 -27.39 11.96 -20.12
C THR A 256 -26.94 13.37 -19.78
#